data_AF-A0A9D7C7U4-F1
#
_entry.id   AF-A0A9D7C7U4-F1
#
_cell.length_a   1.000
_cell.length_b   1.000
_cell.length_c   1.000
_cell.angle_alpha   90.00
_cell.angle_beta   90.00
_cell.angle_gamma   90.00
#
_symmetry.space_group_name_H-M   'P 1'
#
loop_
_entity.id
_entity.type
_entity.pdbx_description
1 polymer ?
#
loop_
_entity_poly.entity_id
_entity_poly.type
_entity_poly.pdbx_seq_one_letter_code
_entity_poly.pdbx_strand_id
1 'polypeptide(L)'
;MKWISSTLVAFALIAMLAQSCKKDDPVVFALSSLLAGGIDLNGASSATGVATDATIVATFSTEVDGSTANATNITLIRDYDAASVDLTITTSGNTITIVPNEELASGALYELGMANVKSSDGQALGAITRTYTTIGTFAPSGAVAYWNFEDGSVNDLTGAYTAVENTDVTLVDSKNSILGKAASFNGTTSYIEYPGGPALMNTASFTLSFWVYANSVGHTDPNGNPKGNFVMGTGFFKGFQFEIPGDYAWCKIAAQYDCGTVTESEDIFFIGDGATKDNGGWQGWTFCKDLTGSGGVPVLLKDTWAHIVVMYDAPSKVGSMYINGELMKAQDFDLWPAGANKLNAAGLKFDPLATDVGQGFVFGFAQDKSSTLFSTEPWGNVNSPDSNHFQGNLDDVRVYHRTLTQDEITLMYNSSK
;
A
#
# COMPACT_ATOMS: atom_id res chain seq x y z
N MET A 1 -15.47 115.57 29.93
CA MET A 1 -14.60 114.38 29.97
C MET A 1 -15.37 113.25 30.64
N LYS A 2 -15.58 112.15 29.93
CA LYS A 2 -16.49 111.06 30.29
C LYS A 2 -15.88 110.08 31.32
N TRP A 3 -16.81 109.45 32.01
CA TRP A 3 -16.80 108.52 33.15
C TRP A 3 -16.31 107.07 32.90
N ILE A 4 -16.24 106.29 34.02
CA ILE A 4 -16.39 104.79 34.17
C ILE A 4 -15.15 103.95 33.83
N SER A 5 -14.80 102.80 34.45
CA SER A 5 -14.90 102.13 35.76
C SER A 5 -14.60 100.64 35.49
N SER A 6 -13.84 99.97 36.36
CA SER A 6 -13.85 98.51 36.67
C SER A 6 -13.58 97.47 35.55
N THR A 7 -12.87 96.37 35.86
CA THR A 7 -13.41 94.98 35.92
C THR A 7 -12.27 93.93 35.92
N LEU A 8 -12.41 92.95 36.82
CA LEU A 8 -11.67 91.67 36.93
C LEU A 8 -11.58 90.91 35.59
N VAL A 9 -10.46 90.21 35.36
CA VAL A 9 -10.37 89.15 34.34
C VAL A 9 -10.22 87.80 35.07
N ALA A 10 -11.20 86.92 34.84
CA ALA A 10 -11.23 85.55 35.30
C ALA A 10 -10.39 84.65 34.38
N PHE A 11 -9.59 83.74 34.97
CA PHE A 11 -8.94 82.65 34.26
C PHE A 11 -9.94 81.51 34.05
N ALA A 12 -10.25 81.20 32.78
CA ALA A 12 -10.97 79.99 32.41
C ALA A 12 -9.97 78.84 32.16
N LEU A 13 -10.05 77.78 32.97
CA LEU A 13 -9.36 76.51 32.74
C LEU A 13 -10.07 75.77 31.59
N ILE A 14 -9.37 75.53 30.48
CA ILE A 14 -9.81 74.61 29.43
C ILE A 14 -9.27 73.22 29.81
N ALA A 15 -10.16 72.33 30.24
CA ALA A 15 -9.85 70.92 30.42
C ALA A 15 -9.75 70.25 29.04
N MET A 16 -8.54 69.90 28.61
CA MET A 16 -8.34 68.98 27.49
C MET A 16 -8.62 67.55 27.98
N LEU A 17 -9.73 66.98 27.53
CA LEU A 17 -9.98 65.55 27.61
C LEU A 17 -8.99 64.83 26.68
N ALA A 18 -7.90 64.32 27.24
CA ALA A 18 -7.08 63.32 26.56
C ALA A 18 -7.88 62.02 26.50
N GLN A 19 -8.53 61.76 25.36
CA GLN A 19 -8.92 60.41 24.98
C GLN A 19 -7.63 59.60 24.79
N SER A 20 -7.24 58.90 25.85
CA SER A 20 -6.29 57.80 25.78
C SER A 20 -6.92 56.69 24.94
N CYS A 21 -6.70 56.70 23.63
CA CYS A 21 -6.80 55.49 22.83
C CYS A 21 -5.81 54.49 23.45
N LYS A 22 -6.34 53.49 24.19
CA LYS A 22 -5.59 52.26 24.41
C LYS A 22 -5.34 51.70 23.02
N LYS A 23 -4.12 51.84 22.54
CA LYS A 23 -3.67 51.15 21.34
C LYS A 23 -3.56 49.70 21.79
N ASP A 24 -4.56 48.89 21.44
CA ASP A 24 -4.49 47.45 21.70
C ASP A 24 -3.18 46.95 21.08
N ASP A 25 -2.45 46.13 21.82
CA ASP A 25 -1.21 45.55 21.33
C ASP A 25 -1.47 44.83 19.99
N PRO A 26 -0.58 44.95 18.99
CA PRO A 26 -0.79 44.32 17.70
C PRO A 26 -0.97 42.81 17.89
N VAL A 27 -2.07 42.26 17.36
CA VAL A 27 -2.32 40.82 17.38
C VAL A 27 -1.23 40.15 16.55
N VAL A 28 -0.41 39.34 17.22
CA VAL A 28 0.68 38.59 16.58
C VAL A 28 0.08 37.52 15.69
N PHE A 29 0.50 37.45 14.42
CA PHE A 29 0.12 36.36 13.53
C PHE A 29 0.74 35.04 14.00
N ALA A 30 -0.10 34.11 14.45
CA ALA A 30 0.31 32.86 15.04
C ALA A 30 -0.66 31.73 14.69
N LEU A 31 -0.14 30.51 14.61
CA LEU A 31 -0.94 29.30 14.46
C LEU A 31 -1.69 29.01 15.76
N SER A 32 -3.03 29.04 15.72
CA SER A 32 -3.88 28.78 16.88
C SER A 32 -4.27 27.30 17.01
N SER A 33 -4.48 26.62 15.88
CA SER A 33 -4.79 25.19 15.86
C SER A 33 -4.35 24.54 14.55
N LEU A 34 -4.04 23.24 14.60
CA LEU A 34 -3.73 22.44 13.42
C LEU A 34 -4.37 21.06 13.59
N LEU A 35 -5.42 20.78 12.83
CA LEU A 35 -6.19 19.54 12.99
C LEU A 35 -6.18 18.74 11.69
N ALA A 36 -6.01 17.42 11.77
CA ALA A 36 -6.18 16.49 10.66
C ALA A 36 -7.30 15.51 10.99
N GLY A 37 -8.44 15.61 10.30
CA GLY A 37 -9.62 14.77 10.63
C GLY A 37 -10.08 14.88 12.10
N GLY A 38 -9.79 16.00 12.76
CA GLY A 38 -10.07 16.22 14.20
C GLY A 38 -8.94 15.85 15.16
N ILE A 39 -7.85 15.23 14.70
CA ILE A 39 -6.65 14.94 15.50
C ILE A 39 -5.75 16.18 15.54
N ASP A 40 -5.33 16.59 16.73
CA ASP A 40 -4.43 17.73 16.92
C ASP A 40 -2.99 17.40 16.53
N LEU A 41 -2.50 18.08 15.49
CA LEU A 41 -1.12 17.98 15.01
C LEU A 41 -0.20 19.05 15.63
N ASN A 42 -0.74 20.00 16.41
CA ASN A 42 0.03 21.06 17.04
C ASN A 42 0.48 20.73 18.48
N GLY A 43 0.30 19.49 18.91
CA GLY A 43 0.70 19.00 20.23
C GLY A 43 2.22 18.95 20.43
N ALA A 44 2.64 18.72 21.68
CA ALA A 44 4.05 18.61 22.04
C ALA A 44 4.72 17.33 21.51
N SER A 45 3.93 16.31 21.18
CA SER A 45 4.37 15.04 20.60
C SER A 45 3.76 14.84 19.21
N SER A 46 4.46 14.11 18.35
CA SER A 46 3.94 13.70 17.04
C SER A 46 2.62 12.96 17.21
N ALA A 47 1.60 13.36 16.43
CA ALA A 47 0.32 12.68 16.42
C ALA A 47 0.42 11.32 15.71
N THR A 48 -0.48 10.39 16.03
CA THR A 48 -0.57 9.06 15.43
C THR A 48 -2.02 8.72 15.12
N GLY A 49 -2.27 7.81 14.17
CA GLY A 49 -3.62 7.37 13.84
C GLY A 49 -4.38 8.36 12.95
N VAL A 50 -3.67 9.23 12.24
CA VAL A 50 -4.27 10.14 11.26
C VAL A 50 -4.76 9.33 10.06
N ALA A 51 -5.98 9.57 9.60
CA ALA A 51 -6.50 8.88 8.41
C ALA A 51 -5.62 9.18 7.18
N THR A 52 -5.50 8.21 6.27
CA THR A 52 -4.67 8.31 5.06
C THR A 52 -5.20 9.35 4.06
N ASP A 53 -6.45 9.78 4.20
CA ASP A 53 -7.14 10.78 3.39
C ASP A 53 -7.45 12.07 4.17
N ALA A 54 -6.88 12.24 5.37
CA ALA A 54 -7.25 13.32 6.27
C ALA A 54 -7.00 14.71 5.65
N THR A 55 -8.05 15.54 5.61
CA THR A 55 -7.90 16.98 5.37
C THR A 55 -7.29 17.65 6.60
N ILE A 56 -6.24 18.45 6.37
CA ILE A 56 -5.55 19.20 7.41
C ILE A 56 -6.05 20.65 7.39
N VAL A 57 -6.42 21.18 8.56
CA VAL A 57 -6.94 22.53 8.74
C VAL A 57 -6.07 23.28 9.75
N ALA A 58 -5.39 24.32 9.27
CA ALA A 58 -4.61 25.24 10.08
C ALA A 58 -5.42 26.53 10.30
N THR A 59 -5.64 26.89 11.57
CA THR A 59 -6.33 28.14 11.95
C THR A 59 -5.31 29.09 12.57
N PHE A 60 -5.43 30.37 12.22
CA PHE A 60 -4.52 31.43 12.66
C PHE A 60 -5.24 32.49 13.48
N SER A 61 -4.47 33.27 14.25
CA SER A 61 -4.97 34.38 15.07
C SER A 61 -5.57 35.54 14.26
N THR A 62 -5.14 35.72 13.01
CA THR A 62 -5.62 36.76 12.09
C THR A 62 -5.82 36.19 10.69
N GLU A 63 -6.45 36.95 9.80
CA GLU A 63 -6.64 36.57 8.40
C GLU A 63 -5.31 36.28 7.69
N VAL A 64 -5.31 35.28 6.81
CA VAL A 64 -4.16 34.81 6.04
C VAL A 64 -4.10 35.52 4.69
N ASP A 65 -2.91 35.92 4.25
CA ASP A 65 -2.68 36.30 2.85
C ASP A 65 -2.63 35.03 1.99
N GLY A 66 -3.74 34.76 1.30
CA GLY A 66 -3.90 33.58 0.45
C GLY A 66 -2.88 33.45 -0.67
N SER A 67 -2.20 34.54 -1.08
CA SER A 67 -1.12 34.45 -2.09
C SER A 67 0.13 33.76 -1.54
N THR A 68 0.32 33.75 -0.22
CA THR A 68 1.48 33.14 0.46
C THR A 68 1.22 31.71 0.94
N ALA A 69 -0.05 31.28 0.98
CA ALA A 69 -0.44 29.91 1.32
C ALA A 69 -0.44 29.03 0.06
N ASN A 70 0.72 28.53 -0.32
CA ASN A 70 0.92 27.75 -1.54
C ASN A 70 1.97 26.64 -1.32
N ALA A 71 2.12 25.75 -2.29
CA ALA A 71 2.98 24.56 -2.19
C ALA A 71 4.49 24.86 -2.10
N THR A 72 4.93 26.11 -2.35
CA THR A 72 6.32 26.52 -2.08
C THR A 72 6.56 26.79 -0.59
N ASN A 73 5.53 27.24 0.11
CA ASN A 73 5.59 27.68 1.50
C ASN A 73 5.03 26.63 2.48
N ILE A 74 4.21 25.72 1.98
CA ILE A 74 3.57 24.66 2.74
C ILE A 74 3.87 23.33 2.05
N THR A 75 4.61 22.47 2.73
CA THR A 75 5.10 21.20 2.17
C THR A 75 4.73 20.05 3.09
N LEU A 76 4.50 18.88 2.50
CA LEU A 76 4.31 17.63 3.23
C LEU A 76 5.32 16.61 2.69
N ILE A 77 6.27 16.20 3.53
CA ILE A 77 7.36 15.31 3.14
C ILE A 77 7.17 13.95 3.78
N ARG A 78 7.42 12.89 3.02
CA ARG A 78 7.39 11.49 3.49
C ARG A 78 8.72 11.14 4.12
N ASP A 79 8.72 10.56 5.32
CA ASP A 79 9.96 10.21 6.02
C ASP A 79 10.71 9.05 5.34
N TYR A 80 9.99 8.08 4.78
CA TYR A 80 10.57 6.83 4.28
C TYR A 80 11.32 6.96 2.94
N ASP A 81 11.09 8.02 2.17
CA ASP A 81 11.76 8.25 0.88
C ASP A 81 12.10 9.72 0.59
N ALA A 82 11.84 10.63 1.54
CA ALA A 82 12.05 12.07 1.43
C ALA A 82 11.30 12.74 0.26
N ALA A 83 10.33 12.07 -0.37
CA ALA A 83 9.55 12.67 -1.45
C ALA A 83 8.50 13.64 -0.91
N SER A 84 8.20 14.66 -1.71
CA SER A 84 7.10 15.59 -1.43
C SER A 84 5.77 14.98 -1.86
N VAL A 85 4.75 15.22 -1.06
CA VAL A 85 3.35 14.97 -1.42
C VAL A 85 2.78 16.23 -2.06
N ASP A 86 2.08 16.07 -3.19
CA ASP A 86 1.38 17.17 -3.82
C ASP A 86 0.14 17.57 -3.01
N LEU A 87 -0.05 18.87 -2.82
CA LEU A 87 -1.10 19.42 -1.96
C LEU A 87 -2.01 20.39 -2.72
N THR A 88 -3.31 20.26 -2.50
CA THR A 88 -4.27 21.33 -2.77
C THR A 88 -4.40 22.20 -1.53
N ILE A 89 -4.08 23.49 -1.67
CA ILE A 89 -4.10 24.47 -0.58
C ILE A 89 -5.13 25.54 -0.89
N THR A 90 -6.04 25.78 0.06
CA THR A 90 -7.05 26.83 -0.05
C THR A 90 -7.10 27.66 1.23
N THR A 91 -7.52 28.91 1.13
CA THR A 91 -7.62 29.82 2.28
C THR A 91 -9.02 30.41 2.40
N SER A 92 -9.50 30.56 3.64
CA SER A 92 -10.75 31.25 3.95
C SER A 92 -10.60 31.99 5.27
N GLY A 93 -10.59 33.32 5.21
CA GLY A 93 -10.35 34.18 6.38
C GLY A 93 -9.01 33.86 7.05
N ASN A 94 -9.07 33.38 8.29
CA ASN A 94 -7.91 33.00 9.10
C ASN A 94 -7.55 31.51 9.00
N THR A 95 -8.10 30.78 8.04
CA THR A 95 -7.92 29.33 7.92
C THR A 95 -7.23 28.97 6.61
N ILE A 96 -6.30 28.01 6.69
CA ILE A 96 -5.71 27.31 5.54
C ILE A 96 -6.17 25.86 5.59
N THR A 97 -6.76 25.37 4.49
CA THR A 97 -7.11 23.97 4.30
C THR A 97 -6.11 23.34 3.34
N ILE A 98 -5.51 22.23 3.76
CA ILE A 98 -4.46 21.49 3.07
C ILE A 98 -5.00 20.08 2.82
N VAL A 99 -5.08 19.68 1.55
CA VAL A 99 -5.59 18.37 1.13
C VAL A 99 -4.50 17.66 0.32
N PRO A 100 -4.02 16.49 0.75
CA PRO A 100 -3.19 15.64 -0.09
C PRO A 100 -3.89 15.27 -1.40
N ASN A 101 -3.19 15.35 -2.53
CA ASN A 101 -3.75 15.02 -3.85
C ASN A 101 -3.75 13.51 -4.16
N GLU A 102 -3.24 12.71 -3.23
CA GLU A 102 -3.23 11.26 -3.26
C GLU A 102 -3.56 10.71 -1.87
N GLU A 103 -4.02 9.47 -1.81
CA GLU A 103 -4.09 8.76 -0.54
C GLU A 103 -2.67 8.54 0.01
N LEU A 104 -2.48 8.88 1.27
CA LEU A 104 -1.20 8.73 1.96
C LEU A 104 -0.89 7.25 2.25
N ALA A 105 0.39 6.90 2.33
CA ALA A 105 0.84 5.61 2.84
C ALA A 105 0.31 5.41 4.27
N SER A 106 -0.14 4.19 4.60
CA SER A 106 -0.55 3.84 5.96
C SER A 106 0.67 3.65 6.86
N GLY A 107 0.50 3.80 8.17
CA GLY A 107 1.57 3.61 9.17
C GLY A 107 2.86 4.42 8.92
N ALA A 108 2.80 5.48 8.12
CA ALA A 108 3.95 6.24 7.65
C ALA A 108 4.04 7.59 8.36
N LEU A 109 5.27 8.03 8.64
CA LEU A 109 5.55 9.33 9.24
C LEU A 109 5.64 10.40 8.13
N TYR A 110 4.97 11.53 8.39
CA TYR A 110 4.95 12.69 7.52
C TYR A 110 5.41 13.94 8.28
N GLU A 111 6.15 14.80 7.57
CA GLU A 111 6.59 16.10 8.06
C GLU A 111 5.84 17.22 7.30
N LEU A 112 4.96 17.94 8.02
CA LEU A 112 4.30 19.15 7.54
C LEU A 112 5.13 20.38 7.90
N GLY A 113 5.62 21.08 6.88
CA GLY A 113 6.34 22.34 6.99
C GLY A 113 5.47 23.53 6.57
N MET A 114 5.55 24.63 7.32
CA MET A 114 4.97 25.93 6.96
C MET A 114 6.01 27.04 7.19
N ALA A 115 6.43 27.69 6.11
CA ALA A 115 7.37 28.80 6.15
C ALA A 115 6.90 29.92 5.22
N ASN A 116 7.23 31.18 5.53
CA ASN A 116 6.86 32.37 4.74
C ASN A 116 5.36 32.58 4.49
N VAL A 117 4.49 31.87 5.21
CA VAL A 117 3.05 32.17 5.29
C VAL A 117 2.87 33.50 6.01
N LYS A 118 2.00 34.38 5.48
CA LYS A 118 1.75 35.70 6.04
C LYS A 118 0.29 35.91 6.36
N SER A 119 0.03 36.83 7.28
CA SER A 119 -1.28 37.44 7.46
C SER A 119 -1.60 38.45 6.36
N SER A 120 -2.86 38.83 6.22
CA SER A 120 -3.32 39.84 5.24
C SER A 120 -2.76 41.24 5.47
N ASP A 121 -2.30 41.56 6.70
CA ASP A 121 -1.56 42.79 7.04
C ASP A 121 -0.04 42.66 6.88
N GLY A 122 0.47 41.51 6.41
CA GLY A 122 1.85 41.29 6.01
C GLY A 122 2.79 40.78 7.11
N GLN A 123 2.29 40.45 8.31
CA GLN A 123 3.11 39.80 9.34
C GLN A 123 3.46 38.37 8.91
N ALA A 124 4.71 37.96 9.11
CA ALA A 124 5.18 36.64 8.74
C ALA A 124 5.02 35.64 9.90
N LEU A 125 4.59 34.43 9.58
CA LEU A 125 4.65 33.29 10.48
C LEU A 125 6.12 32.88 10.67
N GLY A 126 6.56 32.71 11.91
CA GLY A 126 7.81 32.00 12.18
C GLY A 126 7.71 30.56 11.69
N ALA A 127 8.74 30.02 11.03
CA ALA A 127 8.66 28.69 10.43
C ALA A 127 8.20 27.61 11.43
N ILE A 128 7.28 26.76 11.01
CA ILE A 128 6.71 25.68 11.80
C ILE A 128 6.92 24.35 11.09
N THR A 129 7.37 23.35 11.84
CA THR A 129 7.43 21.96 11.40
C THR A 129 6.63 21.11 12.39
N ARG A 130 5.77 20.24 11.88
CA ARG A 130 5.02 19.24 12.67
C ARG A 130 5.12 17.89 12.00
N THR A 131 5.15 16.84 12.81
CA THR A 131 5.14 15.47 12.32
C THR A 131 3.87 14.75 12.75
N TYR A 132 3.42 13.81 11.94
CA TYR A 132 2.33 12.90 12.29
C TYR A 132 2.47 11.56 11.58
N THR A 133 1.90 10.52 12.17
CA THR A 133 1.87 9.17 11.61
C THR A 133 0.46 8.79 11.20
N THR A 134 0.30 8.29 9.98
CA THR A 134 -0.98 7.75 9.51
C THR A 134 -1.36 6.47 10.24
N ILE A 135 -2.65 6.12 10.21
CA ILE A 135 -3.18 4.93 10.86
C ILE A 135 -2.65 3.64 10.23
N GLY A 136 -2.58 2.56 11.03
CA GLY A 136 -2.27 1.20 10.55
C GLY A 136 -0.78 0.85 10.53
N THR A 137 -0.48 -0.27 9.87
CA THR A 137 0.88 -0.73 9.56
C THR A 137 1.41 -0.04 8.30
N PHE A 138 2.73 -0.07 8.10
CA PHE A 138 3.33 0.57 6.94
C PHE A 138 2.91 -0.15 5.67
N ALA A 139 2.28 0.57 4.75
CA ALA A 139 2.14 0.15 3.36
C ALA A 139 2.22 1.41 2.48
N PRO A 140 3.02 1.38 1.41
CA PRO A 140 3.14 2.56 0.57
C PRO A 140 1.86 2.78 -0.24
N SER A 141 1.61 4.02 -0.64
CA SER A 141 0.43 4.42 -1.40
C SER A 141 0.39 3.80 -2.80
N GLY A 142 -0.80 3.87 -3.42
CA GLY A 142 -1.02 3.45 -4.80
C GLY A 142 -1.37 1.98 -5.00
N ALA A 143 -1.87 1.29 -3.97
CA ALA A 143 -2.46 -0.02 -4.13
C ALA A 143 -3.71 0.08 -5.02
N VAL A 144 -3.83 -0.79 -6.02
CA VAL A 144 -5.00 -0.87 -6.91
C VAL A 144 -6.06 -1.85 -6.40
N ALA A 145 -5.70 -2.66 -5.41
CA ALA A 145 -6.59 -3.51 -4.63
C ALA A 145 -5.95 -3.84 -3.27
N TYR A 146 -6.76 -3.97 -2.23
CA TYR A 146 -6.33 -4.22 -0.86
C TYR A 146 -7.38 -4.97 -0.04
N TRP A 147 -6.99 -6.12 0.54
CA TRP A 147 -7.80 -6.92 1.46
C TRP A 147 -7.05 -7.15 2.78
N ASN A 148 -7.61 -6.67 3.90
CA ASN A 148 -7.07 -6.88 5.26
C ASN A 148 -8.06 -7.51 6.24
N PHE A 149 -9.32 -7.70 5.85
CA PHE A 149 -10.35 -8.38 6.64
C PHE A 149 -10.72 -7.74 8.01
N GLU A 150 -10.19 -6.56 8.32
CA GLU A 150 -10.30 -5.91 9.64
C GLU A 150 -11.73 -5.47 9.99
N ASP A 151 -12.51 -5.10 8.98
CA ASP A 151 -13.90 -4.66 9.12
C ASP A 151 -14.90 -5.83 9.15
N GLY A 152 -14.41 -7.07 9.15
CA GLY A 152 -15.23 -8.28 9.05
C GLY A 152 -15.74 -8.55 7.62
N SER A 153 -15.26 -7.81 6.63
CA SER A 153 -15.59 -7.97 5.21
C SER A 153 -14.52 -8.78 4.49
N VAL A 154 -14.91 -9.42 3.39
CA VAL A 154 -13.98 -10.01 2.42
C VAL A 154 -13.82 -9.14 1.17
N ASN A 155 -14.42 -7.94 1.15
CA ASN A 155 -14.33 -7.04 0.00
C ASN A 155 -13.03 -6.23 0.02
N ASP A 156 -12.60 -5.83 -1.17
CA ASP A 156 -11.49 -4.90 -1.34
C ASP A 156 -11.81 -3.52 -0.75
N LEU A 157 -10.85 -2.95 -0.04
CA LEU A 157 -10.94 -1.64 0.61
C LEU A 157 -10.79 -0.47 -0.35
N THR A 158 -10.20 -0.67 -1.54
CA THR A 158 -10.16 0.40 -2.56
C THR A 158 -11.53 0.62 -3.22
N GLY A 159 -12.47 -0.32 -3.02
CA GLY A 159 -13.85 -0.26 -3.49
C GLY A 159 -14.05 -0.78 -4.92
N ALA A 160 -13.01 -1.32 -5.56
CA ALA A 160 -13.05 -1.80 -6.94
C ALA A 160 -13.46 -3.28 -7.05
N TYR A 161 -13.22 -4.09 -6.01
CA TYR A 161 -13.37 -5.55 -6.07
C TYR A 161 -14.25 -6.11 -4.94
N THR A 162 -15.56 -6.05 -5.14
CA THR A 162 -16.54 -6.74 -4.27
C THR A 162 -16.58 -8.24 -4.59
N ALA A 163 -16.56 -9.09 -3.56
CA ALA A 163 -16.64 -10.53 -3.74
C ALA A 163 -17.96 -10.94 -4.40
N VAL A 164 -17.89 -11.77 -5.44
CA VAL A 164 -19.06 -12.37 -6.12
C VAL A 164 -19.39 -13.74 -5.56
N GLU A 165 -18.43 -14.39 -4.90
CA GLU A 165 -18.62 -15.63 -4.15
C GLU A 165 -17.74 -15.63 -2.90
N ASN A 166 -18.26 -16.17 -1.80
CA ASN A 166 -17.52 -16.50 -0.59
C ASN A 166 -18.09 -17.82 -0.03
N THR A 167 -17.32 -18.90 -0.18
CA THR A 167 -17.70 -20.26 0.23
C THR A 167 -16.74 -20.74 1.29
N ASP A 168 -17.26 -21.19 2.44
CA ASP A 168 -16.51 -21.82 3.53
C ASP A 168 -15.24 -21.08 4.01
N VAL A 169 -15.16 -19.76 3.83
CA VAL A 169 -14.10 -18.92 4.43
C VAL A 169 -14.63 -18.23 5.68
N THR A 170 -13.84 -18.31 6.74
CA THR A 170 -14.10 -17.62 8.01
C THR A 170 -12.99 -16.62 8.30
N LEU A 171 -13.34 -15.48 8.89
CA LEU A 171 -12.36 -14.52 9.39
C LEU A 171 -11.94 -14.90 10.81
N VAL A 172 -10.66 -15.14 11.01
CA VAL A 172 -10.05 -15.54 12.29
C VAL A 172 -9.08 -14.48 12.76
N ASP A 173 -8.58 -14.58 14.00
CA ASP A 173 -7.50 -13.70 14.44
C ASP A 173 -6.25 -13.93 13.58
N SER A 174 -5.63 -12.84 13.12
CA SER A 174 -4.39 -12.89 12.36
C SER A 174 -3.20 -13.25 13.25
N LYS A 175 -1.99 -13.24 12.67
CA LYS A 175 -0.74 -13.64 13.35
C LYS A 175 -0.45 -12.87 14.63
N ASN A 176 -0.93 -11.64 14.72
CA ASN A 176 -0.79 -10.77 15.88
C ASN A 176 -1.97 -9.80 15.96
N SER A 177 -2.10 -9.10 17.08
CA SER A 177 -3.17 -8.11 17.28
C SER A 177 -3.01 -6.84 16.44
N ILE A 178 -1.86 -6.64 15.77
CA ILE A 178 -1.62 -5.47 14.91
C ILE A 178 -2.35 -5.66 13.58
N LEU A 179 -2.35 -6.89 13.06
CA LEU A 179 -3.02 -7.30 11.83
C LEU A 179 -4.40 -7.92 12.06
N GLY A 180 -5.04 -7.66 13.21
CA GLY A 180 -6.41 -8.05 13.56
C GLY A 180 -6.96 -9.36 12.98
N LYS A 181 -7.41 -9.39 11.71
CA LYS A 181 -8.13 -10.51 11.09
C LYS A 181 -7.47 -11.10 9.84
N ALA A 182 -7.61 -12.41 9.66
CA ALA A 182 -7.17 -13.13 8.47
C ALA A 182 -8.29 -14.01 7.89
N ALA A 183 -8.31 -14.21 6.57
CA ALA A 183 -9.18 -15.16 5.91
C ALA A 183 -8.64 -16.59 6.08
N SER A 184 -9.46 -17.51 6.57
CA SER A 184 -9.10 -18.92 6.81
C SER A 184 -9.67 -19.86 5.76
N PHE A 185 -8.81 -20.73 5.21
CA PHE A 185 -9.12 -21.69 4.16
C PHE A 185 -8.90 -23.12 4.63
N ASN A 186 -9.83 -24.01 4.28
CA ASN A 186 -9.95 -25.36 4.83
C ASN A 186 -9.26 -26.46 4.01
N GLY A 187 -8.64 -26.14 2.87
CA GLY A 187 -7.97 -27.12 2.01
C GLY A 187 -8.86 -27.98 1.11
N THR A 188 -10.16 -27.70 1.06
CA THR A 188 -11.13 -28.47 0.26
C THR A 188 -12.15 -27.59 -0.48
N THR A 189 -12.92 -26.76 0.22
CA THR A 189 -14.04 -26.00 -0.37
C THR A 189 -13.93 -24.49 -0.20
N SER A 190 -13.07 -24.02 0.72
CA SER A 190 -12.88 -22.59 0.98
C SER A 190 -12.43 -21.84 -0.26
N TYR A 191 -13.15 -20.78 -0.60
CA TYR A 191 -13.00 -20.07 -1.87
C TYR A 191 -13.62 -18.67 -1.79
N ILE A 192 -12.90 -17.65 -2.27
CA ILE A 192 -13.46 -16.31 -2.50
C ILE A 192 -13.15 -15.92 -3.94
N GLU A 193 -14.15 -15.39 -4.64
CA GLU A 193 -13.99 -14.88 -6.01
C GLU A 193 -14.33 -13.40 -6.10
N TYR A 194 -13.51 -12.69 -6.86
CA TYR A 194 -13.67 -11.30 -7.24
C TYR A 194 -13.72 -11.19 -8.77
N PRO A 195 -14.50 -10.24 -9.31
CA PRO A 195 -14.52 -10.01 -10.76
C PRO A 195 -13.20 -9.35 -11.21
N GLY A 196 -12.93 -9.38 -12.52
CA GLY A 196 -11.93 -8.50 -13.13
C GLY A 196 -10.46 -8.87 -12.86
N GLY A 197 -10.14 -10.15 -12.73
CA GLY A 197 -8.76 -10.64 -12.61
C GLY A 197 -7.78 -10.08 -13.65
N PRO A 198 -8.13 -9.97 -14.95
CA PRO A 198 -7.28 -9.32 -15.94
C PRO A 198 -6.90 -7.87 -15.60
N ALA A 199 -7.80 -7.09 -14.97
CA ALA A 199 -7.52 -5.69 -14.62
C ALA A 199 -6.47 -5.58 -13.49
N LEU A 200 -6.37 -6.58 -12.62
CA LEU A 200 -5.34 -6.62 -11.57
C LEU A 200 -3.93 -6.81 -12.14
N MET A 201 -3.78 -7.58 -13.22
CA MET A 201 -2.47 -7.97 -13.74
C MET A 201 -2.04 -7.29 -15.05
N ASN A 202 -2.98 -6.74 -15.84
CA ASN A 202 -2.66 -6.12 -17.14
C ASN A 202 -1.96 -4.76 -16.95
N THR A 203 -0.65 -4.81 -16.69
CA THR A 203 0.18 -3.64 -16.39
C THR A 203 1.63 -3.89 -16.83
N ALA A 204 2.37 -2.81 -17.09
CA ALA A 204 3.79 -2.88 -17.40
C ALA A 204 4.61 -3.36 -16.20
N SER A 205 4.47 -2.70 -15.05
CA SER A 205 5.10 -3.14 -13.79
C SER A 205 4.03 -3.60 -12.81
N PHE A 206 4.33 -4.64 -12.04
CA PHE A 206 3.37 -5.34 -11.18
C PHE A 206 4.01 -5.67 -9.84
N THR A 207 3.23 -5.55 -8.76
CA THR A 207 3.55 -6.13 -7.45
C THR A 207 2.33 -6.82 -6.86
N LEU A 208 2.53 -8.03 -6.33
CA LEU A 208 1.62 -8.73 -5.44
C LEU A 208 2.29 -8.88 -4.07
N SER A 209 1.65 -8.38 -3.01
CA SER A 209 2.12 -8.50 -1.62
C SER A 209 1.04 -9.14 -0.76
N PHE A 210 1.39 -10.09 0.11
CA PHE A 210 0.43 -10.70 1.03
C PHE A 210 1.14 -11.42 2.18
N TRP A 211 0.42 -11.58 3.30
CA TRP A 211 0.79 -12.53 4.33
C TRP A 211 0.09 -13.87 4.09
N VAL A 212 0.84 -14.97 4.29
CA VAL A 212 0.33 -16.33 4.16
C VAL A 212 0.80 -17.19 5.32
N TYR A 213 -0.09 -18.04 5.83
CA TYR A 213 0.24 -19.18 6.69
C TYR A 213 -0.26 -20.43 5.98
N ALA A 214 0.64 -21.31 5.53
CA ALA A 214 0.25 -22.57 4.88
C ALA A 214 0.28 -23.72 5.88
N ASN A 215 -0.90 -24.27 6.18
CA ASN A 215 -1.09 -25.28 7.23
C ASN A 215 -0.92 -26.70 6.64
N SER A 216 0.02 -27.47 7.18
CA SER A 216 0.32 -28.82 6.70
C SER A 216 -0.48 -29.93 7.37
N VAL A 217 -1.13 -29.65 8.50
CA VAL A 217 -1.80 -30.65 9.34
C VAL A 217 -3.03 -31.18 8.62
N GLY A 218 -3.01 -32.46 8.27
CA GLY A 218 -4.15 -33.13 7.62
C GLY A 218 -4.41 -32.69 6.17
N HIS A 219 -3.49 -31.92 5.57
CA HIS A 219 -3.63 -31.43 4.20
C HIS A 219 -3.19 -32.50 3.18
N THR A 220 -4.04 -33.51 2.95
CA THR A 220 -3.69 -34.69 2.13
C THR A 220 -4.76 -35.04 1.09
N ASP A 221 -4.32 -35.71 0.02
CA ASP A 221 -5.18 -36.26 -1.02
C ASP A 221 -5.93 -37.51 -0.50
N PRO A 222 -6.86 -38.09 -1.28
CA PRO A 222 -7.57 -39.31 -0.89
C PRO A 222 -6.67 -40.53 -0.62
N ASN A 223 -5.41 -40.51 -1.06
CA ASN A 223 -4.43 -41.56 -0.82
C ASN A 223 -3.55 -41.27 0.42
N GLY A 224 -3.73 -40.12 1.08
CA GLY A 224 -2.94 -39.69 2.23
C GLY A 224 -1.62 -39.00 1.87
N ASN A 225 -1.38 -38.65 0.60
CA ASN A 225 -0.20 -37.88 0.20
C ASN A 225 -0.41 -36.38 0.48
N PRO A 226 0.63 -35.63 0.87
CA PRO A 226 0.52 -34.17 1.03
C PRO A 226 0.02 -33.49 -0.25
N LYS A 227 -0.98 -32.61 -0.13
CA LYS A 227 -1.52 -31.81 -1.23
C LYS A 227 -0.75 -30.52 -1.43
N GLY A 228 -0.72 -30.04 -2.68
CA GLY A 228 -0.27 -28.69 -2.98
C GLY A 228 -1.31 -27.66 -2.59
N ASN A 229 -0.88 -26.39 -2.56
CA ASN A 229 -1.65 -25.23 -2.20
C ASN A 229 -1.68 -24.25 -3.38
N PHE A 230 -2.79 -24.17 -4.09
CA PHE A 230 -3.09 -23.04 -4.97
C PHE A 230 -3.64 -21.90 -4.11
N VAL A 231 -2.76 -20.99 -3.70
CA VAL A 231 -3.05 -19.97 -2.70
C VAL A 231 -4.03 -18.93 -3.24
N MET A 232 -3.72 -18.39 -4.42
CA MET A 232 -4.53 -17.42 -5.14
C MET A 232 -4.16 -17.38 -6.62
N GLY A 233 -5.04 -16.85 -7.46
CA GLY A 233 -4.74 -16.64 -8.86
C GLY A 233 -5.91 -16.17 -9.71
N THR A 234 -5.63 -15.94 -10.98
CA THR A 234 -6.61 -15.70 -12.04
C THR A 234 -6.17 -16.48 -13.27
N GLY A 235 -6.97 -17.47 -13.69
CA GLY A 235 -6.70 -18.26 -14.90
C GLY A 235 -5.38 -19.03 -14.95
N PHE A 236 -4.81 -19.49 -13.83
CA PHE A 236 -3.53 -20.23 -13.83
C PHE A 236 -2.43 -19.45 -14.60
N PHE A 237 -1.56 -20.13 -15.34
CA PHE A 237 -0.50 -19.55 -16.15
C PHE A 237 -1.01 -18.77 -17.37
N LYS A 238 -2.33 -18.74 -17.62
CA LYS A 238 -2.97 -17.83 -18.60
C LYS A 238 -3.23 -16.46 -18.01
N GLY A 239 -3.27 -16.34 -16.69
CA GLY A 239 -3.17 -15.08 -15.96
C GLY A 239 -1.99 -15.16 -14.99
N PHE A 240 -2.25 -15.35 -13.70
CA PHE A 240 -1.21 -15.77 -12.76
C PHE A 240 -1.75 -16.71 -11.68
N GLN A 241 -0.87 -17.50 -11.07
CA GLN A 241 -1.16 -18.21 -9.82
C GLN A 241 0.06 -18.26 -8.90
N PHE A 242 -0.17 -18.09 -7.60
CA PHE A 242 0.84 -18.38 -6.58
C PHE A 242 0.57 -19.77 -5.98
N GLU A 243 1.61 -20.62 -5.96
CA GLU A 243 1.48 -22.00 -5.49
C GLU A 243 2.63 -22.43 -4.56
N ILE A 244 2.30 -23.30 -3.62
CA ILE A 244 3.23 -23.97 -2.70
C ILE A 244 2.97 -25.49 -2.82
N PRO A 245 3.99 -26.35 -3.04
CA PRO A 245 3.82 -27.80 -3.10
C PRO A 245 3.54 -28.39 -1.72
N GLY A 246 3.03 -29.63 -1.68
CA GLY A 246 2.71 -30.31 -0.43
C GLY A 246 3.91 -30.67 0.45
N ASP A 247 5.13 -30.67 -0.11
CA ASP A 247 6.38 -30.82 0.65
C ASP A 247 7.01 -29.47 1.08
N TYR A 248 6.42 -28.35 0.65
CA TYR A 248 6.88 -26.98 0.91
C TYR A 248 8.30 -26.69 0.40
N ALA A 249 8.83 -27.52 -0.50
CA ALA A 249 10.23 -27.45 -0.94
C ALA A 249 10.53 -26.25 -1.88
N TRP A 250 9.49 -25.60 -2.39
CA TRP A 250 9.59 -24.43 -3.25
C TRP A 250 8.33 -23.57 -3.15
N CYS A 251 8.33 -22.38 -3.71
CA CYS A 251 7.11 -21.65 -4.05
C CYS A 251 7.32 -20.92 -5.37
N LYS A 252 6.24 -20.59 -6.06
CA LYS A 252 6.34 -19.80 -7.30
C LYS A 252 5.12 -18.93 -7.50
N ILE A 253 5.31 -17.89 -8.32
CA ILE A 253 4.23 -17.38 -9.16
C ILE A 253 4.47 -17.91 -10.58
N ALA A 254 3.47 -18.46 -11.24
CA ALA A 254 3.47 -18.50 -12.69
C ALA A 254 2.64 -17.31 -13.18
N ALA A 255 3.12 -16.61 -14.20
CA ALA A 255 2.40 -15.46 -14.75
C ALA A 255 2.51 -15.42 -16.28
N GLN A 256 1.48 -14.89 -16.91
CA GLN A 256 1.41 -14.63 -18.34
C GLN A 256 1.93 -13.21 -18.64
N TYR A 257 2.83 -13.09 -19.61
CA TYR A 257 3.49 -11.84 -19.98
C TYR A 257 3.13 -11.40 -21.40
N ASP A 258 3.01 -10.09 -21.61
CA ASP A 258 2.98 -9.49 -22.95
C ASP A 258 4.37 -9.57 -23.56
N CYS A 259 4.53 -10.37 -24.61
CA CYS A 259 5.78 -10.55 -25.36
C CYS A 259 5.70 -9.92 -26.75
N GLY A 260 4.85 -8.89 -26.93
CA GLY A 260 4.65 -8.17 -28.17
C GLY A 260 3.48 -8.72 -28.99
N THR A 261 3.75 -9.60 -29.96
CA THR A 261 2.68 -10.17 -30.82
C THR A 261 1.98 -11.38 -30.20
N VAL A 262 2.54 -11.94 -29.14
CA VAL A 262 2.02 -13.09 -28.41
C VAL A 262 2.11 -12.84 -26.91
N THR A 263 1.41 -13.65 -26.13
CA THR A 263 1.64 -13.76 -24.70
C THR A 263 2.36 -15.09 -24.41
N GLU A 264 3.32 -15.10 -23.49
CA GLU A 264 3.94 -16.35 -22.99
C GLU A 264 3.98 -16.39 -21.46
N SER A 265 3.86 -17.59 -20.88
CA SER A 265 3.90 -17.80 -19.44
C SER A 265 5.34 -18.03 -18.96
N GLU A 266 5.67 -17.53 -17.78
CA GLU A 266 6.94 -17.79 -17.11
C GLU A 266 6.77 -17.83 -15.58
N ASP A 267 7.59 -18.65 -14.92
CA ASP A 267 7.53 -18.85 -13.48
C ASP A 267 8.64 -18.02 -12.81
N ILE A 268 8.30 -17.26 -11.75
CA ILE A 268 9.32 -16.87 -10.76
C ILE A 268 9.37 -18.01 -9.76
N PHE A 269 10.22 -18.99 -10.03
CA PHE A 269 10.35 -20.24 -9.28
C PHE A 269 11.45 -20.14 -8.21
N PHE A 270 11.07 -20.19 -6.93
CA PHE A 270 12.01 -20.17 -5.81
C PHE A 270 12.11 -21.54 -5.13
N ILE A 271 13.27 -22.18 -5.25
CA ILE A 271 13.57 -23.51 -4.68
C ILE A 271 14.60 -23.48 -3.54
N GLY A 272 15.26 -22.35 -3.32
CA GLY A 272 16.16 -22.19 -2.17
C GLY A 272 17.50 -22.93 -2.27
N ASP A 273 17.96 -23.27 -3.48
CA ASP A 273 19.19 -24.06 -3.73
C ASP A 273 20.42 -23.22 -4.08
N GLY A 274 20.28 -21.89 -4.16
CA GLY A 274 21.38 -21.00 -4.56
C GLY A 274 21.71 -21.03 -6.06
N ALA A 275 20.94 -21.74 -6.89
CA ALA A 275 21.24 -21.87 -8.31
C ALA A 275 20.96 -20.58 -9.10
N THR A 276 21.92 -20.20 -9.92
CA THR A 276 21.97 -19.03 -10.78
C THR A 276 22.62 -19.41 -12.11
N LYS A 277 22.51 -18.53 -13.10
CA LYS A 277 23.17 -18.69 -14.39
C LYS A 277 24.69 -18.93 -14.30
N ASP A 278 25.32 -18.47 -13.21
CA ASP A 278 26.78 -18.51 -13.04
C ASP A 278 27.27 -19.75 -12.25
N ASN A 279 26.37 -20.58 -11.72
CA ASN A 279 26.71 -21.77 -10.92
C ASN A 279 25.84 -23.01 -11.23
N GLY A 280 25.30 -23.11 -12.45
CA GLY A 280 24.60 -24.31 -12.95
C GLY A 280 23.06 -24.23 -12.96
N GLY A 281 22.48 -23.10 -12.54
CA GLY A 281 21.07 -22.78 -12.73
C GLY A 281 20.73 -22.34 -14.15
N TRP A 282 19.44 -22.11 -14.40
CA TRP A 282 18.95 -21.64 -15.69
C TRP A 282 19.44 -20.21 -16.02
N GLN A 283 19.67 -19.93 -17.30
CA GLN A 283 20.44 -18.75 -17.73
C GLN A 283 19.84 -17.38 -17.38
N GLY A 284 18.53 -17.28 -17.18
CA GLY A 284 17.89 -16.05 -16.73
C GLY A 284 17.79 -15.93 -15.21
N TRP A 285 18.21 -16.93 -14.44
CA TRP A 285 18.25 -16.82 -12.97
C TRP A 285 19.46 -16.00 -12.53
N THR A 286 19.21 -14.74 -12.21
CA THR A 286 20.23 -13.80 -11.73
C THR A 286 20.46 -13.90 -10.22
N PHE A 287 19.46 -14.36 -9.48
CA PHE A 287 19.58 -14.60 -8.04
C PHE A 287 18.65 -15.74 -7.58
N CYS A 288 19.13 -16.54 -6.63
CA CYS A 288 18.37 -17.50 -5.84
C CYS A 288 19.04 -17.57 -4.46
N LYS A 289 18.29 -17.37 -3.37
CA LYS A 289 18.81 -17.51 -2.01
C LYS A 289 19.16 -18.99 -1.76
N ASP A 290 20.36 -19.25 -1.25
CA ASP A 290 20.73 -20.60 -0.78
C ASP A 290 20.23 -20.81 0.66
N LEU A 291 19.33 -21.78 0.82
CA LEU A 291 18.76 -22.22 2.09
C LEU A 291 19.13 -23.68 2.41
N THR A 292 20.01 -24.31 1.63
CA THR A 292 20.38 -25.72 1.81
C THR A 292 21.02 -25.99 3.18
N GLY A 293 21.76 -25.01 3.72
CA GLY A 293 22.31 -25.02 5.08
C GLY A 293 21.33 -24.63 6.19
N SER A 294 20.10 -24.23 5.84
CA SER A 294 19.12 -23.60 6.74
C SER A 294 17.79 -24.35 6.79
N GLY A 295 17.74 -25.61 6.33
CA GLY A 295 16.51 -26.41 6.31
C GLY A 295 15.62 -26.23 5.06
N GLY A 296 16.11 -25.49 4.05
CA GLY A 296 15.42 -25.28 2.77
C GLY A 296 14.24 -24.30 2.87
N VAL A 297 13.49 -24.16 1.78
CA VAL A 297 12.26 -23.34 1.72
C VAL A 297 11.22 -23.67 2.81
N PRO A 298 11.05 -24.94 3.27
CA PRO A 298 10.05 -25.25 4.28
C PRO A 298 10.14 -24.42 5.57
N VAL A 299 11.34 -23.97 5.97
CA VAL A 299 11.50 -23.15 7.18
C VAL A 299 10.88 -21.76 7.07
N LEU A 300 10.57 -21.32 5.86
CA LEU A 300 9.94 -20.03 5.59
C LEU A 300 8.42 -20.11 5.45
N LEU A 301 7.87 -21.25 5.04
CA LEU A 301 6.47 -21.34 4.57
C LEU A 301 5.61 -22.36 5.31
N LYS A 302 6.22 -23.43 5.86
CA LYS A 302 5.47 -24.54 6.45
C LYS A 302 5.09 -24.21 7.88
N ASP A 303 3.78 -24.16 8.16
CA ASP A 303 3.23 -23.95 9.51
C ASP A 303 3.80 -22.69 10.19
N THR A 304 4.08 -21.65 9.40
CA THR A 304 4.56 -20.35 9.85
C THR A 304 4.01 -19.25 8.95
N TRP A 305 3.90 -18.04 9.49
CA TRP A 305 3.54 -16.86 8.71
C TRP A 305 4.72 -16.39 7.87
N ALA A 306 4.45 -16.03 6.61
CA ALA A 306 5.39 -15.46 5.67
C ALA A 306 4.79 -14.23 5.00
N HIS A 307 5.56 -13.15 4.91
CA HIS A 307 5.24 -12.01 4.05
C HIS A 307 5.86 -12.23 2.69
N ILE A 308 5.03 -12.39 1.66
CA ILE A 308 5.44 -12.62 0.29
C ILE A 308 5.27 -11.32 -0.49
N VAL A 309 6.31 -10.91 -1.22
CA VAL A 309 6.21 -9.84 -2.23
C VAL A 309 6.80 -10.34 -3.53
N VAL A 310 5.99 -10.37 -4.59
CA VAL A 310 6.39 -10.77 -5.93
C VAL A 310 6.22 -9.60 -6.87
N MET A 311 7.23 -9.35 -7.71
CA MET A 311 7.25 -8.20 -8.60
C MET A 311 7.72 -8.54 -10.00
N TYR A 312 7.28 -7.73 -10.97
CA TYR A 312 7.90 -7.60 -12.28
C TYR A 312 8.14 -6.11 -12.57
N ASP A 313 9.38 -5.78 -12.93
CA ASP A 313 9.79 -4.44 -13.34
C ASP A 313 9.94 -4.37 -14.86
N ALA A 314 9.02 -3.72 -15.58
CA ALA A 314 9.11 -3.62 -17.04
C ALA A 314 10.38 -2.92 -17.57
N PRO A 315 10.84 -1.79 -16.99
CA PRO A 315 12.05 -1.12 -17.47
C PRO A 315 13.31 -1.99 -17.47
N SER A 316 13.53 -2.79 -16.42
CA SER A 316 14.66 -3.73 -16.34
C SER A 316 14.32 -5.16 -16.81
N LYS A 317 13.04 -5.45 -17.05
CA LYS A 317 12.47 -6.78 -17.32
C LYS A 317 12.86 -7.83 -16.28
N VAL A 318 12.95 -7.43 -15.01
CA VAL A 318 13.31 -8.32 -13.91
C VAL A 318 12.06 -8.76 -13.16
N GLY A 319 11.86 -10.07 -13.05
CA GLY A 319 10.95 -10.68 -12.09
C GLY A 319 11.68 -10.94 -10.77
N SER A 320 11.06 -10.63 -9.63
CA SER A 320 11.65 -10.87 -8.31
C SER A 320 10.64 -11.35 -7.27
N MET A 321 11.13 -12.06 -6.25
CA MET A 321 10.36 -12.52 -5.10
C MET A 321 11.13 -12.24 -3.82
N TYR A 322 10.44 -11.66 -2.84
CA TYR A 322 10.90 -11.41 -1.49
C TYR A 322 10.06 -12.22 -0.52
N ILE A 323 10.70 -12.72 0.54
CA ILE A 323 10.03 -13.38 1.65
C ILE A 323 10.55 -12.76 2.95
N ASN A 324 9.64 -12.30 3.81
CA ASN A 324 9.97 -11.70 5.11
C ASN A 324 10.96 -10.52 5.00
N GLY A 325 10.77 -9.66 3.99
CA GLY A 325 11.62 -8.50 3.74
C GLY A 325 12.93 -8.79 2.98
N GLU A 326 13.30 -10.05 2.77
CA GLU A 326 14.56 -10.42 2.09
C GLU A 326 14.33 -10.89 0.65
N LEU A 327 15.20 -10.48 -0.28
CA LEU A 327 15.19 -11.00 -1.65
C LEU A 327 15.49 -12.51 -1.65
N MET A 328 14.62 -13.28 -2.29
CA MET A 328 14.73 -14.74 -2.41
C MET A 328 15.03 -15.20 -3.83
N LYS A 329 14.43 -14.55 -4.84
CA LYS A 329 14.59 -14.92 -6.25
C LYS A 329 14.62 -13.68 -7.12
N ALA A 330 15.49 -13.67 -8.12
CA ALA A 330 15.39 -12.75 -9.25
C ALA A 330 15.65 -13.49 -10.57
N GLN A 331 15.00 -13.03 -11.63
CA GLN A 331 15.25 -13.47 -12.99
C GLN A 331 15.09 -12.34 -13.99
N ASP A 332 15.91 -12.36 -15.03
CA ASP A 332 16.04 -11.29 -16.01
C ASP A 332 15.63 -11.79 -17.40
N PHE A 333 14.62 -11.14 -17.98
CA PHE A 333 14.10 -11.52 -19.28
C PHE A 333 15.03 -11.14 -20.44
N ASP A 334 15.97 -10.20 -20.26
CA ASP A 334 16.98 -9.87 -21.27
C ASP A 334 18.02 -11.00 -21.45
N LEU A 335 18.04 -11.98 -20.55
CA LEU A 335 18.90 -13.16 -20.62
C LEU A 335 18.25 -14.37 -21.31
N TRP A 336 17.08 -14.21 -21.93
CA TRP A 336 16.47 -15.28 -22.74
C TRP A 336 17.29 -15.62 -23.99
N PRO A 337 17.17 -16.85 -24.54
CA PRO A 337 17.86 -17.21 -25.77
C PRO A 337 17.47 -16.28 -26.92
N ALA A 338 18.43 -15.99 -27.80
CA ALA A 338 18.19 -15.16 -28.98
C ALA A 338 17.00 -15.70 -29.81
N GLY A 339 16.04 -14.82 -30.11
CA GLY A 339 14.83 -15.16 -30.86
C GLY A 339 13.66 -15.66 -30.02
N ALA A 340 13.82 -15.83 -28.70
CA ALA A 340 12.69 -16.13 -27.82
C ALA A 340 11.75 -14.92 -27.71
N ASN A 341 10.43 -15.15 -27.74
CA ASN A 341 9.43 -14.08 -27.59
C ASN A 341 9.58 -13.34 -26.26
N LYS A 342 9.97 -14.07 -25.20
CA LYS A 342 10.18 -13.54 -23.84
C LYS A 342 11.24 -12.44 -23.74
N LEU A 343 12.16 -12.30 -24.70
CA LEU A 343 13.03 -11.11 -24.79
C LEU A 343 12.23 -9.80 -24.92
N ASN A 344 10.98 -9.87 -25.40
CA ASN A 344 10.08 -8.74 -25.57
C ASN A 344 9.10 -8.56 -24.40
N ALA A 345 9.31 -9.25 -23.27
CA ALA A 345 8.44 -9.10 -22.10
C ALA A 345 8.32 -7.61 -21.71
N ALA A 346 7.09 -7.10 -21.71
CA ALA A 346 6.79 -5.68 -21.49
C ALA A 346 5.87 -5.44 -20.27
N GLY A 347 5.40 -6.52 -19.64
CA GLY A 347 4.45 -6.48 -18.54
C GLY A 347 3.71 -7.79 -18.37
N LEU A 348 2.96 -7.90 -17.28
CA LEU A 348 2.00 -8.98 -17.11
C LEU A 348 0.77 -8.69 -17.98
N LYS A 349 0.20 -9.75 -18.55
CA LYS A 349 -0.98 -9.66 -19.40
C LYS A 349 -1.71 -10.99 -19.42
N PHE A 350 -2.98 -10.97 -19.01
CA PHE A 350 -3.87 -12.10 -19.16
C PHE A 350 -3.95 -12.52 -20.64
N ASP A 351 -3.88 -13.81 -20.93
CA ASP A 351 -3.90 -14.34 -22.29
C ASP A 351 -5.23 -13.97 -22.98
N PRO A 352 -5.21 -13.07 -23.98
CA PRO A 352 -6.43 -12.62 -24.64
C PRO A 352 -7.08 -13.71 -25.50
N LEU A 353 -6.39 -14.82 -25.75
CA LEU A 353 -6.87 -15.96 -26.52
C LEU A 353 -7.34 -17.11 -25.65
N ALA A 354 -7.25 -17.00 -24.32
CA ALA A 354 -7.70 -18.06 -23.42
C ALA A 354 -9.22 -18.23 -23.49
N THR A 355 -9.66 -19.47 -23.70
CA THR A 355 -11.10 -19.83 -23.77
C THR A 355 -11.51 -20.88 -22.74
N ASP A 356 -10.53 -21.44 -22.04
CA ASP A 356 -10.68 -22.53 -21.08
C ASP A 356 -10.48 -22.09 -19.63
N VAL A 357 -10.18 -20.81 -19.39
CA VAL A 357 -10.16 -20.19 -18.07
C VAL A 357 -11.12 -19.01 -18.00
N GLY A 358 -11.73 -18.83 -16.83
CA GLY A 358 -12.48 -17.62 -16.52
C GLY A 358 -11.57 -16.44 -16.14
N GLN A 359 -12.19 -15.30 -15.89
CA GLN A 359 -11.51 -14.02 -15.61
C GLN A 359 -11.72 -13.55 -14.16
N GLY A 360 -12.19 -14.43 -13.28
CA GLY A 360 -12.24 -14.17 -11.84
C GLY A 360 -10.85 -14.18 -11.22
N PHE A 361 -10.65 -13.33 -10.23
CA PHE A 361 -9.52 -13.44 -9.30
C PHE A 361 -9.98 -14.16 -8.05
N VAL A 362 -9.18 -15.11 -7.57
CA VAL A 362 -9.60 -16.06 -6.55
C VAL A 362 -8.60 -16.13 -5.41
N PHE A 363 -9.11 -16.16 -4.18
CA PHE A 363 -8.39 -16.71 -3.03
C PHE A 363 -8.86 -18.14 -2.75
N GLY A 364 -7.93 -19.03 -2.43
CA GLY A 364 -8.22 -20.43 -2.13
C GLY A 364 -8.05 -21.41 -3.31
N PHE A 365 -7.78 -20.88 -4.52
CA PHE A 365 -7.45 -21.66 -5.72
C PHE A 365 -6.71 -20.79 -6.76
N ALA A 366 -6.38 -21.35 -7.93
CA ALA A 366 -5.62 -20.67 -9.00
C ALA A 366 -6.47 -20.05 -10.13
N GLN A 367 -7.76 -20.37 -10.19
CA GLN A 367 -8.68 -19.95 -11.24
C GLN A 367 -10.13 -20.03 -10.73
N ASP A 368 -11.06 -19.35 -11.40
CA ASP A 368 -12.46 -19.38 -11.01
C ASP A 368 -13.22 -20.64 -11.46
N LYS A 369 -14.40 -20.86 -10.88
CA LYS A 369 -15.25 -22.05 -11.10
C LYS A 369 -15.81 -22.21 -12.51
N SER A 370 -15.80 -21.15 -13.33
CA SER A 370 -16.20 -21.24 -14.75
C SER A 370 -15.12 -21.87 -15.64
N SER A 371 -13.90 -21.99 -15.13
CA SER A 371 -12.76 -22.52 -15.86
C SER A 371 -12.87 -24.03 -16.12
N THR A 372 -12.40 -24.45 -17.29
CA THR A 372 -12.34 -25.86 -17.73
C THR A 372 -10.91 -26.40 -17.82
N LEU A 373 -9.90 -25.53 -17.83
CA LEU A 373 -8.50 -25.90 -17.78
C LEU A 373 -8.23 -26.77 -16.53
N PHE A 374 -7.64 -27.94 -16.75
CA PHE A 374 -7.37 -28.96 -15.72
C PHE A 374 -8.60 -29.52 -14.98
N SER A 375 -9.82 -29.34 -15.50
CA SER A 375 -11.04 -29.89 -14.88
C SER A 375 -11.08 -31.42 -14.79
N THR A 376 -10.28 -32.12 -15.60
CA THR A 376 -10.13 -33.59 -15.56
C THR A 376 -8.99 -34.06 -14.67
N GLU A 377 -8.15 -33.14 -14.18
CA GLU A 377 -7.01 -33.46 -13.35
C GLU A 377 -7.42 -33.52 -11.86
N PRO A 378 -6.92 -34.52 -11.11
CA PRO A 378 -7.29 -34.67 -9.69
C PRO A 378 -6.78 -33.53 -8.81
N TRP A 379 -5.78 -32.78 -9.26
CA TRP A 379 -5.17 -31.68 -8.53
C TRP A 379 -5.67 -30.30 -8.95
N GLY A 380 -6.24 -30.16 -10.15
CA GLY A 380 -6.48 -28.86 -10.82
C GLY A 380 -7.95 -28.47 -11.00
N ASN A 381 -8.89 -29.37 -10.67
CA ASN A 381 -10.32 -29.09 -10.77
C ASN A 381 -10.83 -28.31 -9.55
N VAL A 382 -11.08 -27.01 -9.70
CA VAL A 382 -11.61 -26.11 -8.65
C VAL A 382 -12.96 -26.54 -8.05
N ASN A 383 -13.71 -27.41 -8.75
CA ASN A 383 -14.99 -27.93 -8.26
C ASN A 383 -14.83 -29.26 -7.49
N SER A 384 -13.61 -29.78 -7.34
CA SER A 384 -13.30 -31.03 -6.64
C SER A 384 -12.62 -30.74 -5.30
N PRO A 385 -13.18 -31.19 -4.16
CA PRO A 385 -12.58 -30.96 -2.84
C PRO A 385 -11.21 -31.64 -2.67
N ASP A 386 -10.90 -32.63 -3.51
CA ASP A 386 -9.64 -33.37 -3.48
C ASP A 386 -8.50 -32.63 -4.20
N SER A 387 -8.80 -31.61 -5.00
CA SER A 387 -7.82 -30.76 -5.70
C SER A 387 -6.97 -29.94 -4.73
N ASN A 388 -5.89 -29.33 -5.22
CA ASN A 388 -4.92 -28.54 -4.45
C ASN A 388 -5.46 -27.20 -3.89
N HIS A 389 -6.68 -27.18 -3.37
CA HIS A 389 -7.26 -26.05 -2.63
C HIS A 389 -6.36 -25.63 -1.47
N PHE A 390 -6.23 -24.33 -1.26
CA PHE A 390 -5.38 -23.81 -0.20
C PHE A 390 -5.90 -24.19 1.19
N GLN A 391 -4.99 -24.64 2.07
CA GLN A 391 -5.25 -24.80 3.50
C GLN A 391 -4.36 -23.87 4.31
N GLY A 392 -4.96 -22.93 5.02
CA GLY A 392 -4.19 -21.92 5.71
C GLY A 392 -4.90 -20.60 5.88
N ASN A 393 -4.11 -19.54 6.05
CA ASN A 393 -4.61 -18.19 6.26
C ASN A 393 -3.97 -17.20 5.28
N LEU A 394 -4.77 -16.23 4.83
CA LEU A 394 -4.30 -15.07 4.05
C LEU A 394 -4.67 -13.78 4.77
N ASP A 395 -3.78 -12.82 4.67
CA ASP A 395 -3.98 -11.49 5.25
C ASP A 395 -3.22 -10.43 4.44
N ASP A 396 -3.67 -9.17 4.55
CA ASP A 396 -2.97 -7.99 4.08
C ASP A 396 -2.58 -8.04 2.58
N VAL A 397 -3.45 -8.63 1.77
CA VAL A 397 -3.24 -8.84 0.33
C VAL A 397 -3.34 -7.51 -0.41
N ARG A 398 -2.32 -7.13 -1.18
CA ARG A 398 -2.26 -5.90 -1.97
C ARG A 398 -1.75 -6.16 -3.37
N VAL A 399 -2.30 -5.43 -4.33
CA VAL A 399 -1.82 -5.39 -5.72
C VAL A 399 -1.41 -3.95 -6.06
N TYR A 400 -0.28 -3.79 -6.75
CA TYR A 400 0.19 -2.51 -7.28
C TYR A 400 0.53 -2.62 -8.76
N HIS A 401 0.28 -1.55 -9.51
CA HIS A 401 0.73 -1.39 -10.91
C HIS A 401 2.07 -0.66 -11.02
N ARG A 402 2.94 -0.93 -10.06
CA ARG A 402 4.34 -0.46 -9.98
C ARG A 402 5.16 -1.48 -9.19
N THR A 403 6.48 -1.31 -9.22
CA THR A 403 7.37 -2.00 -8.29
C THR A 403 7.49 -1.25 -6.96
N LEU A 404 7.80 -2.02 -5.92
CA LEU A 404 8.19 -1.51 -4.61
C LEU A 404 9.70 -1.55 -4.46
N THR A 405 10.24 -0.61 -3.69
CA THR A 405 11.65 -0.57 -3.29
C THR A 405 11.93 -1.58 -2.18
N GLN A 406 13.20 -1.96 -2.01
CA GLN A 406 13.64 -2.79 -0.88
C GLN A 406 13.25 -2.17 0.47
N ASP A 407 13.37 -0.85 0.61
CA ASP A 407 13.05 -0.15 1.85
C ASP A 407 11.54 -0.20 2.14
N GLU A 408 10.68 0.03 1.14
CA GLU A 408 9.23 -0.16 1.28
C GLU A 408 8.89 -1.59 1.74
N ILE A 409 9.47 -2.61 1.09
CA ILE A 409 9.23 -4.03 1.41
C ILE A 409 9.68 -4.35 2.85
N THR A 410 10.83 -3.81 3.25
CA THR A 410 11.38 -4.00 4.60
C THR A 410 10.51 -3.34 5.67
N LEU A 411 9.99 -2.13 5.39
CA LEU A 411 9.08 -1.41 6.28
C LEU A 411 7.72 -2.12 6.39
N MET A 412 7.18 -2.64 5.28
CA MET A 412 5.94 -3.43 5.28
C MET A 412 6.08 -4.65 6.20
N TYR A 413 7.17 -5.41 6.04
CA TYR A 413 7.44 -6.56 6.90
C TYR A 413 7.63 -6.14 8.37
N ASN A 414 8.51 -5.17 8.66
CA ASN A 414 8.85 -4.81 10.03
C ASN A 414 7.71 -4.18 10.82
N SER A 415 6.84 -3.42 10.16
CA SER A 415 5.69 -2.78 10.81
C SER A 415 4.60 -3.77 11.21
N SER A 416 4.61 -4.98 10.65
CA SER A 416 3.54 -5.95 10.81
C SER A 416 3.98 -7.32 11.31
N LYS A 417 5.28 -7.66 11.34
CA LYS A 417 5.81 -9.01 11.65
C LYS A 417 5.46 -9.57 13.03
#